data_AF-A0A5K0X725-F1
#
_entry.id   AF-A0A5K0X725-F1
#
_cell.length_a   1.000
_cell.length_b   1.000
_cell.length_c   1.000
_cell.angle_alpha   90.00
_cell.angle_beta   90.00
_cell.angle_gamma   90.00
#
_symmetry.space_group_name_H-M   'P 1'
#
loop_
_entity.id
_entity.type
_entity.pdbx_description
1 polymer ?
#
loop_
_entity_poly.entity_id
_entity_poly.type
_entity_poly.pdbx_seq_one_letter_code
_entity_poly.pdbx_strand_id
1 'polypeptide(L)'
;AKERHRWKTKAEIKIDAELVSLLQKGLVGEERKAAHEYFLTLAACNTVIPIITQNAASENGASVVDEVVDYQGESPDEQALVSAACAYGYTLIERTSGHLVIDIHGERL
;
A
#
# COMPACT_ATOMS: atom_id res chain seq x y z
N ALA A 1 -17.82 -0.78 -13.67
CA ALA A 1 -16.65 -1.60 -13.28
C ALA A 1 -15.90 -0.82 -12.21
N LYS A 2 -15.58 -1.42 -11.05
CA LYS A 2 -14.80 -0.73 -10.01
C LYS A 2 -13.38 -0.56 -10.56
N GLU A 3 -12.96 0.67 -10.77
CA GLU A 3 -11.61 1.00 -11.24
C GLU A 3 -10.62 0.42 -10.22
N ARG A 4 -9.82 -0.56 -10.66
CA ARG A 4 -8.82 -1.20 -9.81
C ARG A 4 -7.57 -0.35 -9.89
N HIS A 5 -7.41 0.57 -8.95
CA HIS A 5 -6.17 1.32 -8.78
C HIS A 5 -5.07 0.34 -8.37
N ARG A 6 -3.96 0.35 -9.09
CA ARG A 6 -2.79 -0.46 -8.76
C ARG A 6 -1.69 0.47 -8.30
N TRP A 7 -1.48 0.48 -7.00
CA TRP A 7 -0.43 1.27 -6.36
C TRP A 7 0.94 0.64 -6.62
N LYS A 8 1.89 1.47 -7.03
CA LYS A 8 3.30 1.09 -7.12
C LYS A 8 4.14 2.01 -6.25
N THR A 9 5.02 1.44 -5.44
CA THR A 9 6.07 2.21 -4.78
C THR A 9 7.11 2.63 -5.82
N LYS A 10 7.73 3.79 -5.63
CA LYS A 10 8.85 4.24 -6.48
C LYS A 10 10.06 3.28 -6.43
N ALA A 11 10.26 2.60 -5.31
CA ALA A 11 11.26 1.56 -5.15
C ALA A 11 10.71 0.18 -5.53
N GLU A 12 11.51 -0.64 -6.21
CA GLU A 12 11.20 -2.05 -6.46
C GLU A 12 11.48 -2.85 -5.19
N ILE A 13 10.43 -3.44 -4.59
CA ILE A 13 10.52 -4.22 -3.35
C ILE A 13 10.27 -5.68 -3.67
N LYS A 14 11.22 -6.54 -3.30
CA LYS A 14 11.05 -7.99 -3.38
C LYS A 14 10.09 -8.46 -2.29
N ILE A 15 8.94 -8.99 -2.71
CA ILE A 15 7.89 -9.50 -1.82
C ILE A 15 7.95 -11.03 -1.69
N ASP A 16 7.51 -11.53 -0.54
CA ASP A 16 7.37 -12.97 -0.26
C ASP A 16 6.00 -13.48 -0.74
N ALA A 17 6.00 -14.49 -1.60
CA ALA A 17 4.78 -15.01 -2.21
C ALA A 17 3.87 -15.76 -1.22
N GLU A 18 4.44 -16.42 -0.20
CA GLU A 18 3.66 -17.10 0.83
C GLU A 18 2.94 -16.09 1.72
N LEU A 19 3.63 -15.00 2.08
CA LEU A 19 3.05 -13.91 2.87
C LEU A 19 1.95 -13.19 2.09
N VAL A 20 2.12 -12.93 0.79
CA VAL A 20 1.05 -12.41 -0.07
C VAL A 20 -0.16 -13.34 -0.08
N SER A 21 0.07 -14.65 -0.21
CA SER A 21 -1.00 -15.66 -0.18
C SER A 21 -1.72 -15.70 1.17
N LEU A 22 -1.01 -15.56 2.29
CA LEU A 22 -1.59 -15.46 3.62
C LEU A 22 -2.51 -14.24 3.74
N LEU A 23 -2.07 -13.08 3.24
CA LEU A 23 -2.81 -11.81 3.33
C LEU A 23 -4.05 -11.76 2.43
N GLN A 24 -4.04 -12.43 1.27
CA GLN A 24 -5.15 -12.40 0.29
C GLN A 24 -6.30 -13.41 0.52
N LYS A 25 -6.16 -14.38 1.44
CA LYS A 25 -7.21 -15.38 1.75
C LYS A 25 -8.45 -14.73 2.40
N GLY A 26 -9.53 -15.48 2.69
CA GLY A 26 -10.62 -14.99 3.56
C GLY A 26 -10.14 -14.79 5.01
N LEU A 27 -10.79 -13.99 5.87
CA LEU A 27 -10.28 -13.62 7.24
C LEU A 27 -10.46 -14.80 8.19
N VAL A 28 -9.76 -15.90 7.90
CA VAL A 28 -9.89 -17.18 8.58
C VAL A 28 -8.51 -17.55 9.12
N GLY A 29 -8.41 -17.73 10.43
CA GLY A 29 -7.16 -18.05 11.13
C GLY A 29 -6.53 -16.84 11.82
N GLU A 30 -5.97 -17.08 13.01
CA GLU A 30 -5.34 -16.05 13.85
C GLU A 30 -4.07 -15.47 13.21
N GLU A 31 -3.31 -16.29 12.48
CA GLU A 31 -2.09 -15.87 11.80
C GLU A 31 -2.37 -14.78 10.75
N ARG A 32 -3.45 -14.92 9.96
CA ARG A 32 -3.84 -13.90 8.98
C ARG A 32 -4.27 -12.61 9.67
N LYS A 33 -5.05 -12.68 10.76
CA LYS A 33 -5.47 -11.48 11.50
C LYS A 33 -4.25 -10.73 12.03
N ALA A 34 -3.32 -11.44 12.66
CA ALA A 34 -2.08 -10.87 13.16
C ALA A 34 -1.26 -10.23 12.02
N ALA A 35 -1.12 -10.90 10.88
CA ALA A 35 -0.43 -10.35 9.72
C ALA A 35 -1.13 -9.10 9.17
N HIS A 36 -2.47 -9.11 9.11
CA HIS A 36 -3.26 -7.97 8.65
C HIS A 36 -3.11 -6.76 9.58
N GLU A 37 -3.24 -6.95 10.89
CA GLU A 37 -3.06 -5.91 11.90
C GLU A 37 -1.63 -5.36 11.89
N TYR A 38 -0.64 -6.23 11.70
CA TYR A 38 0.76 -5.85 11.58
C TYR A 38 0.98 -4.89 10.40
N PHE A 39 0.55 -5.25 9.19
CA PHE A 39 0.72 -4.39 8.02
C PHE A 39 -0.12 -3.11 8.08
N LEU A 40 -1.33 -3.17 8.63
CA LEU A 40 -2.14 -1.98 8.88
C LEU A 40 -1.43 -1.02 9.84
N THR A 41 -0.81 -1.56 10.90
CA THR A 41 -0.02 -0.77 11.85
C THR A 41 1.18 -0.13 11.18
N LEU A 42 1.92 -0.86 10.33
CA LEU A 42 3.04 -0.29 9.57
C LEU A 42 2.60 0.88 8.68
N ALA A 43 1.44 0.76 8.02
CA ALA A 43 0.91 1.82 7.15
C ALA A 43 0.38 3.05 7.92
N ALA A 44 -0.17 2.87 9.13
CA ALA A 44 -0.81 3.95 9.90
C ALA A 44 0.13 4.65 10.91
N CYS A 45 0.94 3.88 11.64
CA CYS A 45 1.68 4.34 12.82
C CYS A 45 3.09 4.86 12.47
N ASN A 46 3.14 5.88 11.63
CA ASN A 46 4.36 6.56 11.16
C ASN A 46 4.12 8.07 11.02
N THR A 47 5.14 8.83 10.64
CA THR A 47 5.02 10.27 10.33
C THR A 47 5.14 10.59 8.83
N VAL A 48 5.21 9.56 8.00
CA VAL A 48 5.50 9.64 6.56
C VAL A 48 4.32 10.27 5.79
N ILE A 49 4.66 11.15 4.85
CA ILE A 49 3.73 11.82 3.94
C ILE A 49 3.75 11.11 2.56
N PRO A 50 2.60 10.68 2.02
CA PRO A 50 2.52 10.15 0.66
C PRO A 50 2.51 11.29 -0.38
N ILE A 51 3.31 11.13 -1.44
CA ILE A 51 3.32 11.99 -2.63
C ILE A 51 2.91 11.13 -3.83
N ILE A 52 1.70 11.35 -4.33
CA ILE A 52 1.13 10.56 -5.44
C ILE A 52 1.46 11.22 -6.77
N THR A 53 2.04 10.45 -7.69
CA THR A 53 2.27 10.84 -9.08
C THR A 53 1.50 9.89 -10.00
N GLN A 54 0.68 10.44 -10.89
CA GLN A 54 -0.04 9.65 -11.88
C GLN A 54 0.85 9.41 -13.10
N ASN A 55 1.20 8.15 -13.36
CA ASN A 55 1.81 7.77 -14.62
C ASN A 55 0.70 7.27 -15.55
N ALA A 56 0.31 8.11 -16.51
CA ALA A 56 -0.56 7.70 -17.60
C ALA A 56 0.25 6.86 -18.62
N ALA A 57 0.54 5.60 -18.29
CA ALA A 57 1.07 4.65 -19.27
C ALA A 57 -0.10 4.09 -20.08
N SER A 58 -0.27 4.59 -21.32
CA SER A 58 -1.22 4.04 -22.27
C SER A 58 -0.61 2.80 -22.91
N GLU A 59 -0.87 1.62 -22.36
CA GLU A 59 -0.53 0.35 -23.00
C GLU A 59 -1.81 -0.42 -23.34
N ASN A 60 -2.11 -0.48 -24.64
CA ASN A 60 -3.00 -1.47 -25.28
C ASN A 60 -4.48 -1.52 -24.84
N GLY A 61 -5.15 -0.36 -24.76
CA GLY A 61 -6.62 -0.29 -24.80
C GLY A 61 -7.36 -0.68 -23.51
N ALA A 62 -6.64 -1.01 -22.44
CA ALA A 62 -7.16 -1.07 -21.08
C ALA A 62 -6.43 -0.01 -20.25
N SER A 63 -7.09 1.09 -19.92
CA SER A 63 -6.51 2.17 -19.11
C SER A 63 -6.29 1.70 -17.68
N VAL A 64 -5.16 1.05 -17.40
CA VAL A 64 -4.69 0.81 -16.03
C VAL A 64 -3.85 2.03 -15.66
N VAL A 65 -4.44 2.98 -14.95
CA VAL A 65 -3.69 4.09 -14.35
C VAL A 65 -2.86 3.51 -13.20
N ASP A 66 -1.58 3.27 -13.46
CA ASP A 66 -0.63 2.91 -12.41
C ASP A 66 -0.29 4.20 -11.64
N GLU A 67 -0.79 4.30 -10.41
CA GLU A 67 -0.48 5.42 -9.51
C GLU A 67 0.78 5.09 -8.73
N VAL A 68 1.79 5.97 -8.83
CA VAL A 68 3.05 5.82 -8.14
C VAL A 68 3.00 6.63 -6.85
N VAL A 69 3.29 5.99 -5.72
CA VAL A 69 3.42 6.65 -4.42
C VAL A 69 4.90 6.75 -4.02
N ASP A 70 5.33 7.96 -3.66
CA ASP A 70 6.62 8.25 -3.05
C ASP A 70 6.39 8.64 -1.59
N TYR A 71 7.14 8.03 -0.67
CA TYR A 71 6.95 8.17 0.77
C TYR A 71 8.04 9.06 1.35
N GLN A 72 7.67 10.24 1.83
CA GLN A 72 8.60 11.23 2.37
C GLN A 72 8.46 11.29 3.89
N GLY A 73 9.57 11.12 4.62
CA GLY A 73 9.59 11.17 6.08
C GLY A 73 10.97 11.53 6.61
N GLU A 74 11.07 11.81 7.91
CA GLU A 74 12.34 12.18 8.54
C GLU A 74 13.31 11.00 8.65
N SER A 75 12.78 9.80 8.88
CA SER A 75 13.56 8.58 9.05
C SER A 75 13.50 7.68 7.81
N PRO A 76 14.65 7.19 7.30
CA PRO A 76 14.68 6.22 6.20
C PRO A 76 14.03 4.88 6.59
N ASP A 77 14.08 4.52 7.88
CA ASP A 77 13.48 3.27 8.37
C ASP A 77 11.96 3.34 8.33
N GLU A 78 11.37 4.48 8.70
CA GLU A 78 9.93 4.69 8.59
C GLU A 78 9.47 4.60 7.13
N GLN A 79 10.20 5.24 6.20
CA GLN A 79 9.88 5.16 4.77
C GLN A 79 9.96 3.72 4.24
N ALA A 80 10.95 2.94 4.67
CA ALA A 80 11.12 1.55 4.27
C ALA A 80 9.96 0.67 4.77
N LEU A 81 9.53 0.85 6.02
CA LEU A 81 8.41 0.12 6.61
C LEU A 81 7.09 0.42 5.90
N VAL A 82 6.81 1.69 5.61
CA VAL A 82 5.58 2.09 4.88
C VAL A 82 5.62 1.60 3.43
N SER A 83 6.78 1.67 2.78
CA SER A 83 6.95 1.14 1.43
C SER A 83 6.72 -0.38 1.39
N ALA A 84 7.22 -1.11 2.39
CA ALA A 84 6.96 -2.55 2.52
C ALA A 84 5.45 -2.81 2.70
N ALA A 85 4.75 -2.07 3.57
CA ALA A 85 3.31 -2.22 3.75
C ALA A 85 2.53 -2.00 2.44
N CYS A 86 2.88 -0.96 1.68
CA CYS A 86 2.31 -0.70 0.36
C CYS A 86 2.52 -1.86 -0.61
N ALA A 87 3.74 -2.44 -0.66
CA ALA A 87 4.04 -3.59 -1.51
C ALA A 87 3.23 -4.85 -1.16
N TYR A 88 2.80 -5.00 0.10
CA TYR A 88 1.88 -6.04 0.53
C TYR A 88 0.39 -5.68 0.41
N GLY A 89 0.07 -4.51 -0.16
CA GLY A 89 -1.30 -4.08 -0.46
C GLY A 89 -1.96 -3.20 0.60
N TYR A 90 -1.17 -2.58 1.49
CA TYR A 90 -1.61 -1.63 2.52
C TYR A 90 -1.00 -0.27 2.22
N THR A 91 -1.64 0.50 1.35
CA THR A 91 -1.07 1.74 0.82
C THR A 91 -1.61 2.94 1.58
N LEU A 92 -0.75 3.66 2.29
CA LEU A 92 -1.07 5.00 2.80
C LEU A 92 -1.17 5.95 1.60
N ILE A 93 -2.36 6.50 1.35
CA ILE A 93 -2.62 7.37 0.18
C ILE A 93 -2.92 8.82 0.59
N GLU A 94 -3.35 9.05 1.83
CA GLU A 94 -3.57 10.38 2.36
C GLU A 94 -3.14 10.45 3.82
N ARG A 95 -2.48 11.55 4.20
CA ARG A 95 -2.22 11.89 5.59
C ARG A 95 -2.43 13.39 5.76
N THR A 96 -3.28 13.74 6.71
CA THR A 96 -3.50 15.10 7.20
C THR A 96 -3.31 15.14 8.71
N SER A 97 -3.40 16.31 9.32
CA SER A 97 -3.40 16.42 10.79
C SER A 97 -4.65 15.83 11.45
N GLY A 98 -5.74 15.63 10.70
CA GLY A 98 -7.03 15.19 11.23
C GLY A 98 -7.38 13.74 10.92
N HIS A 99 -6.82 13.18 9.85
CA HIS A 99 -7.10 11.82 9.42
C HIS A 99 -6.03 11.29 8.46
N LEU A 100 -6.08 9.98 8.22
CA LEU A 100 -5.28 9.25 7.25
C LEU A 100 -6.20 8.31 6.47
N VAL A 101 -5.86 8.05 5.22
CA VAL A 101 -6.60 7.12 4.34
C VAL A 101 -5.66 6.04 3.86
N ILE A 102 -6.07 4.78 4.03
CA ILE A 102 -5.29 3.61 3.63
C ILE A 102 -6.10 2.80 2.63
N ASP A 103 -5.52 2.53 1.46
CA ASP A 103 -6.04 1.55 0.51
C ASP A 103 -5.53 0.15 0.89
N ILE A 104 -6.45 -0.72 1.28
CA ILE A 104 -6.21 -2.11 1.63
C ILE A 104 -6.77 -2.99 0.52
N HIS A 105 -5.88 -3.56 -0.31
CA HIS A 105 -6.24 -4.45 -1.41
C HIS A 105 -7.35 -3.90 -2.34
N GLY A 106 -7.42 -2.58 -2.55
CA GLY A 106 -8.43 -1.90 -3.38
C GLY A 106 -9.69 -1.45 -2.63
N GLU A 107 -9.68 -1.47 -1.30
CA GLU A 107 -10.70 -0.90 -0.42
C GLU A 107 -10.10 0.23 0.43
N ARG A 108 -10.73 1.41 0.40
CA ARG A 108 -10.24 2.58 1.15
C ARG A 108 -10.88 2.59 2.54
N LEU A 109 -10.03 2.67 3.57
CA LEU A 109 -10.40 2.90 4.97
C LEU A 109 -10.02 4.31 5.41
#